data_AF-A0A5S9NPH9-F1
#
_entry.id   AF-A0A5S9NPH9-F1
#
_cell.length_a   1.000
_cell.length_b   1.000
_cell.length_c   1.000
_cell.angle_alpha   90.00
_cell.angle_beta   90.00
_cell.angle_gamma   90.00
#
_symmetry.space_group_name_H-M   'P 1'
#
loop_
_entity.id
_entity.type
_entity.pdbx_description
1 polymer ?
#
loop_
_entity_poly.entity_id
_entity_poly.type
_entity_poly.pdbx_seq_one_letter_code
_entity_poly.pdbx_strand_id
1 'polypeptide(L)'
;MISILIGLAMGTSMIFWARTNPNAKLIFTLSLVSLPAIYIGFAAFLSQGVIVAEFLWGIPYLLAPALLFSKSRNLTLIALSALYVLHGVYDLYHHQLIIDAVVPHWYPHFCAALDMVVGVYLLLAATMNVDGQLTRVWQP
;
A
#
# COMPACT_ATOMS: atom_id res chain seq x y z
N MET A 1 -0.24 3.69 19.51
CA MET A 1 -0.54 2.25 19.77
C MET A 1 -1.88 1.84 19.19
N ILE A 2 -2.99 2.54 19.48
CA ILE A 2 -4.32 2.20 18.92
C ILE A 2 -4.33 2.24 17.38
N SER A 3 -3.73 3.27 16.76
CA SER A 3 -3.62 3.38 15.29
C SER A 3 -2.95 2.18 14.63
N ILE A 4 -1.89 1.64 15.25
CA ILE A 4 -1.19 0.44 14.78
C ILE A 4 -2.10 -0.78 14.83
N LEU A 5 -2.82 -0.98 15.95
CA LEU A 5 -3.76 -2.11 16.08
C LEU A 5 -4.89 -2.02 15.05
N ILE A 6 -5.41 -0.82 14.79
CA ILE A 6 -6.41 -0.59 13.75
C ILE A 6 -5.83 -0.86 12.36
N GLY A 7 -4.59 -0.42 12.09
CA GLY A 7 -3.90 -0.69 10.81
C GLY A 7 -3.71 -2.17 10.56
N LEU A 8 -3.25 -2.93 11.57
CA LEU A 8 -3.15 -4.38 11.51
C LEU A 8 -4.51 -5.06 11.28
N ALA A 9 -5.54 -4.63 12.00
CA ALA A 9 -6.90 -5.16 11.84
C ALA A 9 -7.47 -4.87 10.44
N MET A 10 -7.25 -3.67 9.91
CA MET A 10 -7.71 -3.29 8.58
C MET A 10 -6.94 -4.03 7.49
N GLY A 11 -5.61 -4.12 7.59
CA GLY A 11 -4.79 -4.85 6.63
C GLY A 11 -5.10 -6.35 6.60
N THR A 12 -5.30 -6.98 7.76
CA THR A 12 -5.76 -8.38 7.81
C THR A 12 -7.16 -8.57 7.24
N SER A 13 -8.07 -7.63 7.49
CA SER A 13 -9.42 -7.64 6.90
C SER A 13 -9.39 -7.49 5.38
N MET A 14 -8.53 -6.60 4.86
CA MET A 14 -8.30 -6.42 3.44
C MET A 14 -7.75 -7.70 2.79
N ILE A 15 -6.78 -8.36 3.43
CA ILE A 15 -6.26 -9.65 2.97
C ILE A 15 -7.39 -10.66 2.89
N PHE A 16 -8.17 -10.83 3.97
CA PHE A 16 -9.29 -11.78 4.01
C PHE A 16 -10.30 -11.51 2.89
N TRP A 17 -10.67 -10.25 2.68
CA TRP A 17 -11.57 -9.87 1.61
C TRP A 17 -10.99 -10.17 0.23
N ALA A 18 -9.75 -9.77 -0.04
CA ALA A 18 -9.08 -9.99 -1.31
C ALA A 18 -8.97 -11.49 -1.65
N ARG A 19 -8.73 -12.36 -0.67
CA ARG A 19 -8.62 -13.81 -0.87
C ARG A 19 -9.88 -14.47 -1.43
N THR A 20 -11.04 -13.83 -1.25
CA THR A 20 -12.34 -14.35 -1.69
C THR A 20 -12.89 -13.62 -2.92
N ASN A 21 -12.17 -12.60 -3.42
CA ASN A 21 -12.68 -11.72 -4.45
C ASN A 21 -11.89 -11.88 -5.77
N PRO A 22 -12.54 -12.17 -6.93
CA PRO A 22 -11.86 -12.29 -8.24
C PRO A 22 -10.96 -11.09 -8.57
N ASN A 23 -11.27 -9.91 -8.03
CA ASN A 23 -10.52 -8.68 -8.26
C ASN A 23 -9.40 -8.44 -7.25
N ALA A 24 -8.89 -9.47 -6.57
CA ALA A 24 -7.81 -9.35 -5.57
C ALA A 24 -6.62 -8.51 -6.06
N LYS A 25 -6.21 -8.72 -7.32
CA LYS A 25 -5.11 -7.97 -7.94
C LYS A 25 -5.41 -6.47 -7.96
N LEU A 26 -6.62 -6.11 -8.40
CA LEU A 26 -7.09 -4.74 -8.46
C LEU A 26 -7.19 -4.11 -7.07
N ILE A 27 -7.68 -4.86 -6.07
CA ILE A 27 -7.83 -4.38 -4.68
C ILE A 27 -6.46 -3.95 -4.11
N PHE A 28 -5.43 -4.79 -4.23
CA PHE A 28 -4.08 -4.44 -3.78
C PHE A 28 -3.48 -3.28 -4.58
N THR A 29 -3.68 -3.24 -5.89
CA THR A 29 -3.10 -2.19 -6.71
C THR A 29 -3.77 -0.83 -6.51
N LEU A 30 -5.10 -0.76 -6.41
CA LEU A 30 -5.81 0.51 -6.22
C LEU A 30 -5.62 1.09 -4.82
N SER A 31 -5.49 0.24 -3.80
CA SER A 31 -5.17 0.73 -2.47
C SER A 31 -3.78 1.38 -2.44
N LEU A 32 -2.77 0.83 -3.11
CA LEU A 32 -1.47 1.52 -3.27
C LEU A 32 -1.60 2.90 -3.93
N VAL A 33 -2.45 3.05 -4.94
CA VAL A 33 -2.69 4.35 -5.60
C VAL A 33 -3.38 5.34 -4.66
N SER A 34 -4.27 4.86 -3.79
CA SER A 34 -4.96 5.72 -2.83
C SER A 34 -4.04 6.37 -1.80
N LEU A 35 -2.91 5.74 -1.48
CA LEU A 35 -1.96 6.23 -0.47
C LEU A 35 -1.37 7.61 -0.82
N PRO A 36 -0.66 7.80 -1.96
CA PRO A 36 -0.16 9.11 -2.34
C PRO A 36 -1.30 10.09 -2.67
N ALA A 37 -2.44 9.62 -3.16
CA ALA A 37 -3.59 10.49 -3.45
C ALA A 37 -4.11 11.20 -2.18
N ILE A 38 -4.13 10.48 -1.05
CA ILE A 38 -4.53 11.06 0.24
C ILE A 38 -3.49 12.08 0.73
N TYR A 39 -2.20 11.76 0.64
CA TYR A 39 -1.12 12.69 1.02
C TYR A 39 -1.10 13.95 0.16
N ILE A 40 -1.26 13.83 -1.16
CA ILE A 40 -1.42 14.98 -2.06
C ILE A 40 -2.67 15.80 -1.68
N GLY A 41 -3.74 15.13 -1.25
CA GLY A 41 -4.95 15.77 -0.74
C GLY A 41 -4.69 16.61 0.51
N PHE A 42 -3.89 16.11 1.47
CA PHE A 42 -3.46 16.90 2.63
C PHE A 42 -2.56 18.07 2.23
N ALA A 43 -1.61 17.84 1.31
CA ALA A 43 -0.71 18.87 0.81
C ALA A 43 -1.42 20.03 0.11
N ALA A 44 -2.61 19.79 -0.46
CA ALA A 44 -3.43 20.82 -1.10
C ALA A 44 -3.85 21.95 -0.14
N PHE A 45 -3.85 21.70 1.18
CA PHE A 45 -4.14 22.69 2.21
C PHE A 45 -2.91 23.48 2.68
N LEU A 46 -1.73 23.18 2.13
CA LEU A 46 -0.46 23.79 2.50
C LEU A 46 0.06 24.69 1.37
N SER A 47 0.97 24.18 0.54
CA SER A 47 1.61 24.94 -0.51
C SER A 47 1.89 24.08 -1.74
N GLN A 48 2.07 24.74 -2.90
CA GLN A 48 2.43 24.06 -4.14
C GLN A 48 3.72 23.24 -4.02
N GLY A 49 4.69 23.70 -3.22
CA GLY A 49 5.93 22.98 -2.98
C GLY A 49 5.70 21.63 -2.30
N VAL A 50 4.80 21.57 -1.31
CA VAL A 50 4.45 20.32 -0.61
C VAL A 50 3.68 19.38 -1.54
N ILE A 51 2.75 19.91 -2.36
CA ILE A 51 2.03 19.12 -3.37
C ILE A 51 3.00 18.44 -4.33
N VAL A 52 3.98 19.18 -4.85
CA VAL A 52 5.01 18.63 -5.75
C VAL A 52 5.86 17.59 -5.03
N ALA A 53 6.25 17.83 -3.77
CA ALA A 53 7.02 16.86 -2.99
C ALA A 53 6.26 15.54 -2.79
N GLU A 54 5.01 15.60 -2.33
CA GLU A 54 4.15 14.41 -2.15
C GLU A 54 3.90 13.69 -3.48
N PHE A 55 3.70 14.43 -4.57
CA PHE A 55 3.57 13.84 -5.89
C PHE A 55 4.84 13.07 -6.31
N LEU A 56 6.02 13.67 -6.13
CA LEU A 56 7.30 13.04 -6.48
C LEU A 56 7.56 11.76 -5.68
N TRP A 57 7.32 11.79 -4.37
CA TRP A 57 7.41 10.59 -3.52
C TRP A 57 6.30 9.57 -3.83
N GLY A 58 5.17 10.02 -4.35
CA GLY A 58 4.04 9.19 -4.76
C GLY A 58 4.23 8.43 -6.08
N ILE A 59 5.17 8.83 -6.94
CA ILE A 59 5.36 8.26 -8.30
C ILE A 59 5.42 6.72 -8.31
N PRO A 60 6.22 6.04 -7.46
CA PRO A 60 6.31 4.58 -7.49
C PRO A 60 4.95 3.90 -7.30
N TYR A 61 4.08 4.46 -6.46
CA TYR A 61 2.77 3.91 -6.14
C TYR A 61 1.72 4.31 -7.19
N LEU A 62 1.79 5.52 -7.74
CA LEU A 62 0.95 5.95 -8.87
C LEU A 62 1.18 5.11 -10.13
N LEU A 63 2.38 4.53 -10.28
CA LEU A 63 2.72 3.61 -11.37
C LEU A 63 2.36 2.14 -11.08
N ALA A 64 1.94 1.80 -9.86
CA ALA A 64 1.53 0.44 -9.49
C ALA A 64 0.47 -0.19 -10.41
N PRO A 65 -0.50 0.55 -11.01
CA PRO A 65 -1.45 0.02 -11.99
C PRO A 65 -0.81 -0.70 -13.18
N ALA A 66 0.44 -0.38 -13.55
CA ALA A 66 1.16 -1.11 -14.59
C ALA A 66 1.29 -2.61 -14.27
N LEU A 67 1.31 -2.99 -12.99
CA LEU A 67 1.36 -4.38 -12.53
C LEU A 67 0.10 -5.17 -12.90
N LEU A 68 -1.03 -4.51 -13.15
CA LEU A 68 -2.26 -5.17 -13.60
C LEU A 68 -2.08 -5.87 -14.95
N PHE A 69 -1.21 -5.36 -15.82
CA PHE A 69 -0.91 -5.96 -17.12
C PHE A 69 0.13 -7.09 -17.06
N SER A 70 0.80 -7.27 -15.92
CA SER A 70 1.77 -8.36 -15.73
C SER A 70 1.08 -9.72 -15.76
N LYS A 71 1.62 -10.63 -16.60
CA LYS A 71 1.18 -12.04 -16.68
C LYS A 71 1.80 -12.93 -15.61
N SER A 72 2.88 -12.48 -14.96
CA SER A 72 3.56 -13.27 -13.93
C SER A 72 2.98 -12.98 -12.56
N ARG A 73 2.32 -13.98 -11.97
CA ARG A 73 1.80 -13.92 -10.59
C ARG A 73 2.92 -13.58 -9.61
N ASN A 74 3.99 -14.37 -9.58
CA ASN A 74 5.02 -14.23 -8.54
C ASN A 74 5.73 -12.88 -8.64
N LEU A 75 6.05 -12.40 -9.86
CA LEU A 75 6.63 -11.08 -10.04
C LEU A 75 5.68 -9.97 -9.57
N THR A 76 4.38 -10.09 -9.87
CA THR A 76 3.38 -9.12 -9.43
C THR A 76 3.27 -9.10 -7.90
N LEU A 77 3.19 -10.25 -7.24
CA LEU A 77 3.12 -10.33 -5.77
C LEU A 77 4.36 -9.74 -5.11
N ILE A 78 5.55 -10.06 -5.63
CA ILE A 78 6.83 -9.51 -5.12
C ILE A 78 6.88 -8.00 -5.32
N ALA A 79 6.48 -7.50 -6.49
CA ALA A 79 6.46 -6.07 -6.77
C ALA A 79 5.47 -5.32 -5.87
N LEU A 80 4.24 -5.83 -5.71
CA LEU A 80 3.26 -5.25 -4.80
C LEU A 80 3.75 -5.28 -3.35
N SER A 81 4.33 -6.41 -2.92
CA SER A 81 4.92 -6.54 -1.59
C SER A 81 5.99 -5.46 -1.34
N ALA A 82 6.92 -5.29 -2.28
CA ALA A 82 7.97 -4.28 -2.18
C ALA A 82 7.37 -2.87 -2.10
N LEU A 83 6.36 -2.55 -2.91
CA LEU A 83 5.70 -1.24 -2.88
C LEU A 83 5.01 -0.99 -1.53
N TYR A 84 4.27 -1.95 -0.99
CA TYR A 84 3.67 -1.79 0.35
C TYR A 84 4.72 -1.58 1.42
N VAL A 85 5.75 -2.43 1.48
CA VAL A 85 6.80 -2.30 2.50
C VAL A 85 7.52 -0.95 2.36
N LEU A 86 7.84 -0.52 1.14
CA LEU A 86 8.44 0.79 0.89
C LEU A 86 7.53 1.94 1.33
N HIS A 87 6.22 1.84 1.10
CA HIS A 87 5.27 2.85 1.57
C HIS A 87 5.20 2.89 3.10
N GLY A 88 5.11 1.73 3.76
CA GLY A 88 5.10 1.70 5.21
C GLY A 88 6.41 2.23 5.82
N VAL A 89 7.55 2.06 5.15
CA VAL A 89 8.80 2.74 5.53
C VAL A 89 8.69 4.24 5.31
N TYR A 90 8.17 4.69 4.17
CA TYR A 90 7.94 6.12 3.88
C TYR A 90 7.12 6.78 4.99
N ASP A 91 6.02 6.17 5.44
CA ASP A 91 5.19 6.69 6.53
C ASP A 91 5.96 6.88 7.85
N LEU A 92 6.88 5.96 8.18
CA LEU A 92 7.70 6.07 9.39
C LEU A 92 8.69 7.25 9.30
N TYR A 93 9.12 7.61 8.10
CA TYR A 93 10.06 8.70 7.84
C TYR A 93 9.40 9.97 7.29
N HIS A 94 8.07 9.98 7.14
CA HIS A 94 7.34 11.04 6.43
C HIS A 94 7.64 12.43 6.99
N HIS A 95 7.57 12.56 8.31
CA HIS A 95 7.84 13.81 9.03
C HIS A 95 9.29 14.32 8.91
N GLN A 96 10.27 13.47 8.57
CA GLN A 96 11.63 13.90 8.24
C GLN A 96 11.77 14.33 6.78
N LEU A 97 10.96 13.76 5.89
CA LEU A 97 11.03 14.01 4.44
C LEU A 97 10.21 15.24 4.05
N ILE A 98 9.04 15.43 4.66
CA ILE A 98 8.07 16.46 4.33
C ILE A 98 7.53 17.06 5.63
N ILE A 99 7.64 18.37 5.76
CA ILE A 99 7.04 19.11 6.88
C ILE A 99 5.57 19.36 6.53
N ASP A 100 4.70 18.49 7.04
CA ASP A 100 3.26 18.60 6.88
C ASP A 100 2.58 18.75 8.25
N ALA A 101 1.96 19.91 8.50
CA ALA A 101 1.24 20.20 9.73
C ALA A 101 -0.23 19.72 9.72
N VAL A 102 -0.73 19.25 8.57
CA VAL A 102 -2.13 18.92 8.31
C VAL A 102 -2.35 17.40 8.37
N VAL A 103 -1.37 16.58 8.01
CA VAL A 103 -1.45 15.12 8.16
C VAL A 103 -1.66 14.76 9.64
N PRO A 104 -2.74 14.04 9.99
CA PRO A 104 -2.97 13.64 11.37
C PRO A 104 -1.85 12.72 11.88
N HIS A 105 -1.32 13.00 13.07
CA HIS A 105 -0.20 12.24 13.66
C HIS A 105 -0.40 10.71 13.73
N TRP A 106 -1.66 10.24 13.77
CA TRP A 106 -1.99 8.82 13.84
C TRP A 106 -1.97 8.13 12.46
N TYR A 107 -2.11 8.90 11.38
CA TYR A 107 -2.30 8.39 10.03
C TYR A 107 -1.08 7.62 9.49
N PRO A 108 0.16 8.14 9.58
CA PRO A 108 1.33 7.39 9.12
C PRO A 108 1.54 6.08 9.89
N HIS A 109 1.29 6.06 11.21
CA HIS A 109 1.39 4.83 12.00
C HIS A 109 0.33 3.78 11.64
N PHE A 110 -0.88 4.24 11.29
CA PHE A 110 -1.97 3.37 10.82
C PHE A 110 -1.63 2.76 9.46
N CYS A 111 -1.22 3.59 8.49
CA CYS A 111 -0.86 3.17 7.14
C CYS A 111 0.37 2.24 7.15
N ALA A 112 1.43 2.61 7.87
CA ALA A 112 2.61 1.74 8.01
C ALA A 112 2.27 0.35 8.55
N ALA A 113 1.37 0.24 9.53
CA ALA A 113 0.96 -1.05 10.07
C ALA A 113 0.16 -1.90 9.05
N LEU A 114 -0.77 -1.25 8.32
CA LEU A 114 -1.53 -1.88 7.24
C LEU A 114 -0.61 -2.37 6.13
N ASP A 115 0.30 -1.52 5.69
CA ASP A 115 1.20 -1.81 4.57
C ASP A 115 2.17 -2.93 4.91
N MET A 116 2.69 -2.96 6.14
CA MET A 116 3.59 -4.03 6.59
C MET A 116 2.87 -5.38 6.61
N VAL A 117 1.63 -5.45 7.12
CA VAL A 117 0.91 -6.73 7.16
C VAL A 117 0.53 -7.21 5.76
N VAL A 118 0.10 -6.31 4.88
CA VAL A 118 -0.23 -6.65 3.48
C VAL A 118 1.03 -7.04 2.71
N GLY A 119 2.09 -6.23 2.80
CA GLY A 119 3.35 -6.44 2.11
C GLY A 119 4.02 -7.77 2.48
N VAL A 120 4.08 -8.10 3.78
CA VAL A 120 4.62 -9.39 4.25
C VAL A 120 3.76 -10.55 3.76
N TYR A 121 2.44 -10.44 3.84
CA TYR A 121 1.53 -11.47 3.35
C TYR A 121 1.75 -11.76 1.85
N LEU A 122 1.84 -10.73 1.01
CA LEU A 122 2.06 -10.88 -0.43
C LEU A 122 3.41 -11.55 -0.73
N LEU A 123 4.46 -11.24 0.04
CA LEU A 123 5.77 -11.89 -0.09
C LEU A 123 5.69 -13.38 0.23
N LEU A 124 5.00 -13.75 1.30
CA LEU A 124 4.81 -15.15 1.70
C LEU A 124 3.97 -15.90 0.65
N ALA A 125 2.94 -15.27 0.10
CA ALA A 125 2.10 -15.85 -0.96
C ALA A 125 2.89 -16.08 -2.27
N ALA A 126 3.91 -15.27 -2.52
CA ALA A 126 4.81 -15.41 -3.68
C ALA A 126 5.86 -16.51 -3.49
N THR A 127 6.49 -16.56 -2.31
CA THR A 127 7.70 -17.36 -2.06
C THR A 127 7.41 -18.76 -1.49
N MET A 128 6.43 -18.85 -0.59
CA MET A 128 6.11 -20.07 0.14
C MET A 128 4.77 -20.67 -0.30
N ASN A 129 4.08 -20.02 -1.24
CA ASN A 129 2.75 -20.39 -1.71
C ASN A 129 1.75 -20.67 -0.56
N VAL A 130 1.83 -19.86 0.50
CA VAL A 130 0.99 -20.03 1.72
C VAL A 130 -0.51 -19.85 1.46
N ASP A 131 -0.92 -19.46 0.25
CA ASP A 131 -2.33 -19.27 -0.07
C ASP A 131 -2.77 -19.82 -1.44
N GLY A 132 -3.39 -21.00 -1.41
CA GLY A 132 -4.07 -21.60 -2.55
C GLY A 132 -5.36 -20.88 -2.96
N GLN A 133 -6.01 -20.10 -2.07
CA GLN A 133 -7.20 -19.31 -2.41
C GLN A 133 -6.83 -18.14 -3.32
N LEU A 134 -5.87 -17.30 -2.89
CA LEU A 134 -5.34 -16.23 -3.73
C LEU A 134 -4.81 -16.76 -5.07
N THR A 135 -4.21 -17.94 -5.06
CA THR A 135 -3.75 -18.61 -6.29
C THR A 135 -4.88 -18.92 -7.26
N ARG A 136 -6.03 -19.41 -6.77
CA ARG A 136 -7.22 -19.68 -7.61
C ARG A 136 -7.82 -18.40 -8.19
N VAL A 137 -7.85 -17.35 -7.38
CA VAL A 137 -8.45 -16.06 -7.71
C VAL A 137 -7.62 -15.25 -8.72
N TRP A 138 -6.31 -15.46 -8.75
CA TRP A 138 -5.38 -14.78 -9.67
C TRP A 138 -5.10 -15.55 -10.97
N GLN A 139 -5.76 -16.68 -11.22
CA GLN A 139 -5.69 -17.32 -12.53
C GLN A 139 -6.60 -16.57 -13.52
N PRO A 140 -6.15 -16.32 -14.76
CA PRO A 140 -6.99 -15.72 -15.80
C PRO A 140 -8.17 -16.62 -16.18
#